data_AF-A0A6B9T8X6-F1
#
_entry.id   AF-A0A6B9T8X6-F1
#
_cell.length_a   1.000
_cell.length_b   1.000
_cell.length_c   1.000
_cell.angle_alpha   90.00
_cell.angle_beta   90.00
_cell.angle_gamma   90.00
#
_symmetry.space_group_name_H-M   'P 1'
#
loop_
_entity.id
_entity.type
_entity.pdbx_description
1 polymer ?
#
loop_
_entity_poly.entity_id
_entity_poly.type
_entity_poly.pdbx_seq_one_letter_code
_entity_poly.pdbx_strand_id
1 'polypeptide(L)' 'MMRPDHIHIDLRTCDLTLSQMMAEIDRLIRTHPEQEIFMDGDAYAIVGRDREVGE' A
#
# COMPACT_ATOMS: atom_id res chain seq x y z
N MET A 1 5.77 1.53 19.73
CA MET A 1 5.83 0.21 19.04
C MET A 1 5.29 0.48 17.65
N MET A 2 6.13 0.41 16.61
CA MET A 2 5.73 0.73 15.24
C MET A 2 4.63 -0.27 14.83
N ARG A 3 3.47 0.22 14.38
CA ARG A 3 2.42 -0.68 13.89
C ARG A 3 2.94 -1.35 12.61
N PRO A 4 2.74 -2.67 12.44
CA PRO A 4 3.21 -3.37 11.24
C PRO A 4 2.50 -2.82 10.00
N ASP A 5 3.21 -2.78 8.88
CA ASP A 5 2.66 -2.34 7.60
C ASP A 5 1.51 -3.26 7.16
N HIS A 6 0.44 -2.67 6.64
CA HIS A 6 -0.73 -3.40 6.15
C HIS A 6 -0.52 -3.80 4.69
N ILE A 7 -0.55 -5.08 4.38
CA ILE A 7 -0.47 -5.56 2.99
C ILE A 7 -1.82 -5.35 2.30
N HIS A 8 -1.85 -4.48 1.28
CA HIS A 8 -3.04 -4.24 0.46
C HIS A 8 -3.04 -5.08 -0.80
N ILE A 9 -1.87 -5.27 -1.43
CA ILE A 9 -1.72 -6.07 -2.66
C ILE A 9 -0.46 -6.92 -2.54
N ASP A 10 -0.59 -8.25 -2.59
CA ASP A 10 0.55 -9.16 -2.75
C ASP A 10 0.87 -9.36 -4.23
N LEU A 11 2.02 -8.87 -4.67
CA LEU A 11 2.44 -8.88 -6.08
C LEU A 11 2.78 -10.29 -6.58
N ARG A 12 2.97 -11.26 -5.68
CA ARG A 12 3.25 -12.65 -6.07
C ARG A 12 2.01 -13.39 -6.56
N THR A 13 0.83 -12.93 -6.15
CA THR A 13 -0.45 -13.58 -6.43
C THR A 13 -1.45 -12.68 -7.16
N CYS A 14 -1.11 -11.40 -7.35
CA CYS A 14 -1.98 -10.45 -8.03
C CYS A 14 -1.90 -10.65 -9.56
N ASP A 15 -3.05 -10.79 -10.20
CA ASP A 15 -3.18 -10.89 -11.66
C ASP A 15 -3.45 -9.53 -12.33
N LEU A 16 -3.10 -8.43 -11.67
CA LEU A 16 -3.26 -7.09 -12.23
C LEU A 16 -2.14 -6.77 -13.22
N THR A 17 -2.53 -6.21 -14.36
CA THR A 17 -1.59 -5.47 -15.20
C THR A 17 -1.07 -4.22 -14.48
N LEU A 18 0.04 -3.67 -14.93
CA LEU A 18 0.62 -2.46 -14.34
C LEU A 18 -0.38 -1.28 -14.27
N SER A 19 -1.16 -1.06 -15.33
CA SER A 19 -2.15 0.03 -15.36
C SER A 19 -3.27 -0.17 -14.34
N GLN A 20 -3.73 -1.41 -14.17
CA GLN A 20 -4.74 -1.75 -13.16
C GLN A 20 -4.17 -1.61 -11.75
N MET A 21 -2.92 -2.03 -11.53
CA MET A 21 -2.24 -1.84 -10.25
C MET A 21 -2.11 -0.35 -9.90
N MET A 22 -1.74 0.51 -10.85
CA MET A 22 -1.69 1.97 -10.60
C MET A 22 -3.06 2.55 -10.25
N ALA A 23 -4.12 2.14 -10.96
CA ALA A 23 -5.48 2.57 -10.65
C ALA A 23 -5.92 2.12 -9.24
N GLU A 24 -5.48 0.94 -8.81
CA GLU A 24 -5.76 0.42 -7.47
C GLU A 24 -4.95 1.15 -6.39
N ILE A 25 -3.69 1.46 -6.64
CA ILE A 25 -2.87 2.33 -5.76
C ILE A 25 -3.54 3.70 -5.59
N ASP A 26 -4.01 4.31 -6.67
CA ASP A 26 -4.74 5.58 -6.62
C ASP A 26 -6.05 5.45 -5.80
N ARG A 27 -6.75 4.31 -5.90
CA ARG A 27 -7.93 4.02 -5.07
C ARG A 27 -7.54 3.91 -3.59
N LEU A 28 -6.47 3.19 -3.27
CA LEU A 28 -5.99 3.00 -1.90
C LEU A 28 -5.60 4.34 -1.26
N ILE A 29 -4.83 5.18 -1.96
CA ILE A 29 -4.44 6.52 -1.49
C ILE A 29 -5.67 7.39 -1.18
N ARG A 30 -6.72 7.35 -2.01
CA ARG A 30 -7.95 8.11 -1.76
C ARG A 30 -8.80 7.55 -0.62
N THR A 31 -8.79 6.24 -0.43
CA THR A 31 -9.66 5.56 0.55
C THR A 31 -9.03 5.40 1.94
N HIS A 32 -7.71 5.54 2.04
CA HIS A 32 -6.93 5.48 3.29
C HIS A 32 -6.05 6.74 3.40
N PRO A 33 -6.63 7.94 3.52
CA PRO A 33 -5.86 9.19 3.59
C PRO A 33 -4.92 9.27 4.82
N GLU A 34 -5.19 8.47 5.84
CA GLU A 34 -4.37 8.30 7.04
C GLU A 34 -3.12 7.44 6.81
N GLN A 35 -3.01 6.74 5.67
CA GLN A 35 -1.89 5.88 5.35
C GLN A 35 -0.97 6.49 4.28
N GLU A 36 0.31 6.19 4.40
CA GLU A 36 1.25 6.26 3.29
C GLU A 36 1.24 4.91 2.55
N ILE A 37 0.87 4.93 1.28
CA ILE A 37 0.81 3.74 0.41
C ILE A 37 2.09 3.69 -0.42
N PHE A 38 2.82 2.58 -0.36
CA PHE A 38 4.08 2.39 -1.09
C PHE A 38 4.32 0.92 -1.43
N MET A 39 5.28 0.67 -2.32
CA MET A 39 5.75 -0.68 -2.62
C MET A 39 6.87 -1.08 -1.65
N ASP A 40 6.70 -2.21 -0.98
CA ASP A 40 7.75 -2.88 -0.23
C ASP A 40 8.37 -3.99 -1.09
N GLY A 41 9.65 -3.80 -1.43
CA GLY A 41 10.42 -4.74 -2.26
C GLY A 41 10.80 -6.03 -1.55
N ASP A 42 10.92 -6.02 -0.23
CA ASP A 42 11.24 -7.22 0.56
C ASP A 42 9.99 -8.08 0.74
N ALA A 43 8.84 -7.43 0.98
CA ALA A 43 7.55 -8.10 1.08
C ALA A 43 6.93 -8.46 -0.28
N TYR A 44 7.46 -7.97 -1.39
CA TYR A 44 6.85 -8.08 -2.72
C TYR A 44 5.37 -7.65 -2.70
N ALA A 45 5.08 -6.50 -2.10
CA ALA A 45 3.71 -6.06 -1.87
C ALA A 45 3.54 -4.54 -1.99
N ILE A 46 2.33 -4.10 -2.33
CA ILE A 46 1.88 -2.73 -2.02
C ILE A 46 1.35 -2.75 -0.59
N VAL A 47 1.94 -1.92 0.25
CA VAL A 47 1.62 -1.83 1.67
C VAL A 47 1.15 -0.42 2.04
N GLY A 48 0.45 -0.33 3.16
CA GLY A 48 0.03 0.91 3.78
C GLY A 48 0.57 1.01 5.19
N ARG A 49 1.19 2.14 5.52
CA ARG A 49 1.64 2.47 6.87
C ARG A 49 0.88 3.66 7.39
N ASP A 50 0.36 3.58 8.61
CA ASP A 50 -0.29 4.75 9.23
C ASP A 50 0.71 5.90 9.31
N ARG A 51 0.28 7.07 8.85
CA ARG A 51 1.03 8.32 9.02
C ARG A 51 1.11 8.60 10.51
N GLU A 52 2.33 8.74 11.02
CA GLU A 52 2.51 9.40 12.30
C GLU A 52 2.05 10.85 12.10
N VAL A 53 0.89 11.20 12.68
CA VAL A 53 0.49 12.59 12.80
C VAL A 53 1.53 13.22 13.70
N GLY A 54 2.48 13.96 13.10
CA GLY A 54 3.43 14.76 13.86
C GLY A 54 2.66 15.68 14.81
N GLU A 55 3.09 15.71 16.08
CA GLU A 55 2.67 16.71 17.06
C GLU A 55 2.96 18.14 16.57
#